data_AF-D6TQ35-F1
#
_entry.id   AF-D6TQ35-F1
#
_cell.length_a   1.000
_cell.length_b   1.000
_cell.length_c   1.000
_cell.angle_alpha   90.00
_cell.angle_beta   90.00
_cell.angle_gamma   90.00
#
_symmetry.space_group_name_H-M   'P 1'
#
loop_
_entity.id
_entity.type
_entity.pdbx_description
1 polymer ?
#
loop_
_entity_poly.entity_id
_entity_poly.type
_entity_poly.pdbx_seq_one_letter_code
_entity_poly.pdbx_strand_id
1 'polypeptide(L)' 'MAKATKTIRQALHYPPQYAAYFAANQALFNRVVAFYFDCIQAHEGLLSLKNKQALTAPLSLTHFS' A
#
# COMPACT_ATOMS: atom_id res chain seq x y z
N MET A 1 -4.81 -20.14 -12.73
CA MET A 1 -6.04 -20.11 -11.90
C MET A 1 -6.30 -18.66 -11.49
N ALA A 2 -7.49 -18.12 -11.79
CA ALA A 2 -7.82 -16.75 -11.42
C ALA A 2 -7.98 -16.66 -9.88
N LYS A 3 -7.05 -15.98 -9.22
CA LYS A 3 -7.09 -15.73 -7.77
C LYS A 3 -8.32 -14.87 -7.49
N ALA A 4 -9.23 -15.34 -6.64
CA ALA A 4 -10.48 -14.63 -6.33
C ALA A 4 -10.16 -13.27 -5.69
N THR A 5 -10.39 -12.17 -6.42
CA THR A 5 -10.18 -10.81 -5.93
C THR A 5 -11.38 -10.40 -5.07
N LYS A 6 -11.21 -10.35 -3.75
CA LYS A 6 -12.19 -9.73 -2.86
C LYS A 6 -11.96 -8.22 -2.80
N THR A 7 -12.90 -7.45 -3.33
CA THR A 7 -12.88 -5.99 -3.20
C THR A 7 -13.35 -5.59 -1.80
N ILE A 8 -12.43 -5.08 -0.97
CA ILE A 8 -12.76 -4.47 0.31
C ILE A 8 -12.98 -2.97 0.06
N ARG A 9 -14.16 -2.45 0.41
CA ARG A 9 -14.46 -1.01 0.39
C ARG A 9 -14.44 -0.50 1.82
N GLN A 10 -13.34 0.12 2.22
CA GLN A 10 -13.26 0.87 3.47
C GLN A 10 -13.34 2.37 3.16
N ALA A 11 -14.23 3.07 3.89
CA ALA A 11 -14.26 4.52 3.86
C ALA A 11 -12.99 5.06 4.52
N LEU A 12 -12.22 5.88 3.79
CA LEU A 12 -11.07 6.56 4.36
C LEU A 12 -11.58 7.73 5.21
N HIS A 13 -11.52 7.59 6.52
CA HIS A 13 -11.85 8.68 7.44
C HIS A 13 -10.63 9.59 7.59
N TYR A 14 -10.73 10.81 7.04
CA TYR A 14 -9.71 11.85 7.20
C TYR A 14 -10.39 13.19 7.53
N PRO A 15 -9.67 14.12 8.20
CA PRO A 15 -10.23 15.45 8.49
C PRO A 15 -10.67 16.15 7.21
N PRO A 16 -11.87 16.78 7.17
CA PRO A 16 -12.46 17.34 5.95
C PRO A 16 -11.54 18.32 5.20
N GLN A 17 -10.66 19.03 5.91
CA GLN A 17 -9.71 19.96 5.31
C GLN A 17 -8.75 19.30 4.30
N TYR A 18 -8.55 17.98 4.37
CA TYR A 18 -7.66 17.25 3.46
C TYR A 18 -8.39 16.67 2.23
N ALA A 19 -9.72 16.80 2.13
CA ALA A 19 -10.49 16.21 1.02
C ALA A 19 -10.02 16.68 -0.36
N ALA A 20 -9.82 17.99 -0.52
CA ALA A 20 -9.34 18.57 -1.77
C ALA A 20 -7.90 18.11 -2.09
N TYR A 21 -7.05 18.00 -1.07
CA TYR A 21 -5.68 17.50 -1.21
C TYR A 21 -5.65 16.03 -1.64
N PHE A 22 -6.51 15.19 -1.06
CA PHE A 22 -6.62 13.78 -1.46
C PHE A 22 -7.17 13.61 -2.87
N ALA A 23 -8.18 14.39 -3.25
CA ALA A 23 -8.73 14.37 -4.60
C ALA A 23 -7.67 14.81 -5.63
N ALA A 24 -6.94 15.90 -5.36
CA ALA A 24 -5.91 16.41 -6.26
C ALA A 24 -4.72 15.45 -6.43
N ASN A 25 -4.38 14.67 -5.40
CA ASN A 25 -3.23 13.76 -5.41
C ASN A 25 -3.63 12.28 -5.56
N GLN A 26 -4.89 12.00 -5.93
CA GLN A 26 -5.42 10.64 -5.99
C GLN A 26 -4.57 9.71 -6.87
N ALA A 27 -4.14 10.19 -8.04
CA ALA A 27 -3.33 9.41 -8.97
C ALA A 27 -1.96 9.02 -8.37
N LEU A 28 -1.31 9.96 -7.66
CA LEU A 28 -0.05 9.71 -6.98
C LEU A 28 -0.23 8.67 -5.86
N PHE A 29 -1.24 8.85 -5.02
CA PHE A 29 -1.51 7.89 -3.93
C PHE A 29 -1.82 6.50 -4.46
N ASN A 30 -2.65 6.39 -5.51
CA ASN A 30 -2.94 5.10 -6.13
C ASN A 30 -1.67 4.43 -6.68
N ARG A 31 -0.75 5.19 -7.26
CA ARG A 31 0.53 4.67 -7.76
C ARG A 31 1.43 4.15 -6.64
N VAL A 32 1.53 4.90 -5.54
CA VAL A 32 2.31 4.48 -4.36
C VAL A 32 1.70 3.25 -3.72
N VAL A 33 0.38 3.21 -3.56
CA VAL A 33 -0.34 2.05 -3.02
C VAL A 33 -0.12 0.81 -3.91
N ALA A 34 -0.23 0.95 -5.23
CA ALA A 34 0.03 -0.14 -6.18
C ALA A 34 1.46 -0.70 -6.00
N PHE A 35 2.47 0.18 -5.93
CA PHE A 35 3.85 -0.22 -5.68
C PHE A 35 4.00 -1.06 -4.40
N TYR A 36 3.44 -0.61 -3.27
CA TYR A 36 3.50 -1.38 -2.03
C TYR A 36 2.74 -2.71 -2.12
N PHE A 37 1.60 -2.74 -2.80
CA PHE A 37 0.85 -3.98 -3.03
C PHE A 37 1.66 -4.97 -3.87
N ASP A 38 2.35 -4.51 -4.91
CA ASP A 38 3.21 -5.36 -5.75
C ASP A 38 4.37 -5.93 -4.93
N CYS A 39 5.01 -5.12 -4.08
CA CYS A 39 6.04 -5.60 -3.14
C CYS A 39 5.49 -6.65 -2.16
N ILE A 40 4.31 -6.42 -1.58
CA ILE A 40 3.69 -7.37 -0.65
C ILE A 40 3.31 -8.67 -1.38
N GLN A 41 2.79 -8.59 -2.60
CA GLN A 41 2.43 -9.77 -3.39
C GLN A 41 3.66 -10.58 -3.82
N ALA A 42 4.76 -9.91 -4.18
CA ALA A 42 6.01 -10.57 -4.54
C ALA A 42 6.70 -11.26 -3.35
N HIS A 43 6.34 -10.88 -2.12
CA HIS A 43 6.97 -11.36 -0.89
C HIS A 43 5.91 -11.85 0.11
N GLU A 44 5.36 -13.04 -0.09
CA GLU A 44 4.29 -13.60 0.77
C GLU A 44 4.68 -13.69 2.26
N GLY A 45 5.98 -13.82 2.59
CA GLY A 45 6.50 -13.82 3.97
C GLY A 45 6.45 -12.46 4.67
N LEU A 46 6.22 -11.36 3.94
CA LEU A 46 6.26 -10.00 4.48
C LEU A 46 5.04 -9.72 5.39
N LEU A 47 3.91 -10.36 5.10
CA LEU A 47 2.70 -10.31 5.94
C LEU A 47 2.80 -11.15 7.22
N SER A 48 3.75 -12.10 7.28
CA SER A 48 4.03 -12.89 8.49
C SER A 48 5.00 -12.20 9.47
N LEU A 49 5.58 -11.06 9.07
CA LEU A 49 6.46 -10.25 9.92
C LEU A 49 5.63 -9.37 10.88
N LYS A 50 6.09 -9.19 12.12
CA LYS A 50 5.46 -8.25 13.07
C LYS A 50 5.49 -6.84 12.48
N ASN A 51 4.38 -6.08 12.58
CA ASN A 51 4.13 -4.78 11.93
C ASN A 51 5.34 -3.83 11.76
N LYS A 52 6.23 -3.71 12.76
CA LYS A 52 7.44 -2.87 12.65
C LYS A 52 8.44 -3.36 11.59
N GLN A 53 8.59 -4.68 11.44
CA GLN A 53 9.51 -5.32 10.49
C GLN A 53 8.94 -5.34 9.06
N ALA A 54 7.61 -5.51 8.92
CA ALA A 54 6.91 -5.43 7.64
C ALA A 54 6.99 -4.03 6.99
N LEU A 55 7.13 -2.96 7.78
CA LEU A 55 7.27 -1.60 7.28
C LEU A 55 8.71 -1.21 6.90
N THR A 56 9.71 -1.89 7.46
CA THR A 56 11.14 -1.61 7.20
C THR A 56 11.74 -2.50 6.12
N ALA A 57 11.22 -3.71 5.93
CA ALA A 57 11.68 -4.62 4.87
C ALA A 57 11.49 -4.07 3.43
N PRO A 58 10.37 -3.42 3.08
CA PRO A 58 10.21 -2.82 1.76
C PRO A 58 11.17 -1.65 1.52
N LEU A 59 11.49 -0.89 2.57
CA LEU A 59 12.42 0.24 2.52
C LEU A 59 13.85 -0.22 2.21
N SER A 60 14.28 -1.35 2.78
CA SER A 60 15.62 -1.89 2.52
C SER A 60 15.77 -2.42 1.09
N LEU A 61 14.68 -2.91 0.47
CA LEU A 61 14.69 -3.40 -0.91
C LEU A 61 14.74 -2.25 -1.94
N THR A 62 14.23 -1.07 -1.59
CA THR A 62 14.31 0.13 -2.44
C THR A 62 15.63 0.89 -2.36
N HIS A 63 16.47 0.63 -1.35
CA HIS A 63 17.75 1.32 -1.15
C HIS A 63 18.96 0.64 -1.81
N PHE A 64 18.79 -0.53 -2.43
CA PHE A 64 19.82 -1.21 -3.24
C PHE A 64 19.65 -0.89 -4.75
N SER A 65 19.52 0.40 -5.08
CA SER A 65 19.66 0.90 -6.46
C SER A 65 21.04 1.52 -6.64
#